data_AF-A0A482XYH7-F1
#
_entry.id   AF-A0A482XYH7-F1
#
_cell.length_a   1.000
_cell.length_b   1.000
_cell.length_c   1.000
_cell.angle_alpha   90.00
_cell.angle_beta   90.00
_cell.angle_gamma   90.00
#
_symmetry.space_group_name_H-M   'P 1'
#
loop_
_entity.id
_entity.type
_entity.pdbx_description
1 polymer ?
#
loop_
_entity_poly.entity_id
_entity_poly.type
_entity_poly.pdbx_seq_one_letter_code
_entity_poly.pdbx_strand_id
1 'polypeptide(L)'
;MSRPPSRRTVLASIATTAAVATGGFESDPSGATAPSLESGTVPADRYDCSDVERPEPDRLDGTDALESLPYPAPPSEANAGEDRSPADGSRSSAVYGVSRYVTEFERAYRRNAFLARYGSLARTVTLHRTAYRTAPIDPSGTEDAVLVAIRYNLTKGTRQSIADQRTEWDVRVVYYLDEHVLLRARYDGVAEELSFDPDPRARGTPVACFD
;
A
#
# COMPACT_ATOMS: atom_id res chain seq x y z
N MET A 1 18.35 -61.09 41.23
CA MET A 1 17.48 -60.15 41.98
C MET A 1 16.56 -59.48 40.98
N SER A 2 15.26 -59.65 41.21
CA SER A 2 14.17 -59.53 40.24
C SER A 2 13.60 -58.10 40.19
N ARG A 3 13.27 -57.63 38.98
CA ARG A 3 12.50 -56.39 38.75
C ARG A 3 11.07 -56.55 39.29
N PRO A 4 10.52 -55.58 40.05
CA PRO A 4 9.09 -55.49 40.28
C PRO A 4 8.38 -54.73 39.13
N PRO A 5 7.17 -55.15 38.70
CA PRO A 5 6.37 -54.47 37.70
C PRO A 5 5.37 -53.52 38.37
N SER A 6 5.10 -52.34 37.79
CA SER A 6 3.90 -51.60 38.17
C SER A 6 3.42 -50.61 37.11
N ARG A 7 2.28 -51.01 36.52
CA ARG A 7 1.07 -50.24 36.21
C ARG A 7 1.19 -49.03 35.28
N ARG A 8 0.71 -49.26 34.04
CA ARG A 8 0.13 -48.25 33.14
C ARG A 8 -0.90 -47.41 33.90
N THR A 9 -0.72 -46.09 33.86
CA THR A 9 -1.78 -45.13 34.15
C THR A 9 -1.95 -44.26 32.93
N VAL A 10 -3.01 -44.54 32.16
CA VAL A 10 -3.55 -43.63 31.16
C VAL A 10 -4.42 -42.64 31.91
N LEU A 11 -4.07 -41.36 31.86
CA LEU A 11 -4.97 -40.28 32.24
C LEU A 11 -5.03 -39.29 31.08
N ALA A 12 -6.15 -39.35 30.37
CA ALA A 12 -6.61 -38.35 29.43
C ALA A 12 -7.18 -37.16 30.23
N SER A 13 -6.76 -35.95 29.89
CA SER A 13 -7.40 -34.72 30.39
C SER A 13 -7.39 -33.63 29.32
N ILE A 14 -8.49 -33.63 28.56
CA ILE A 14 -9.37 -32.51 28.23
C ILE A 14 -8.68 -31.20 27.80
N ALA A 15 -8.73 -30.95 26.49
CA ALA A 15 -8.52 -29.63 25.91
C ALA A 15 -9.61 -28.66 26.38
N THR A 16 -9.22 -27.57 27.03
CA THR A 16 -10.12 -26.46 27.34
C THR A 16 -10.16 -25.54 26.12
N THR A 17 -11.20 -25.64 25.30
CA THR A 17 -11.50 -24.63 24.28
C THR A 17 -12.04 -23.39 24.98
N ALA A 18 -11.20 -22.37 25.08
CA ALA A 18 -11.67 -21.03 25.41
C ALA A 18 -12.43 -20.49 24.19
N ALA A 19 -13.76 -20.52 24.26
CA ALA A 19 -14.62 -19.78 23.36
C ALA A 19 -14.46 -18.29 23.71
N VAL A 20 -13.65 -17.57 22.93
CA VAL A 20 -13.68 -16.12 22.93
C VAL A 20 -14.92 -15.73 22.14
N ALA A 21 -15.91 -15.18 22.83
CA ALA A 21 -17.05 -14.52 22.20
C ALA A 21 -16.52 -13.28 21.47
N THR A 22 -16.28 -13.39 20.17
CA THR A 22 -16.22 -12.21 19.31
C THR A 22 -17.65 -11.72 19.16
N GLY A 23 -17.92 -10.55 19.73
CA GLY A 23 -19.20 -9.86 19.61
C GLY A 23 -19.64 -9.82 18.16
N GLY A 24 -20.86 -10.30 17.92
CA GLY A 24 -21.52 -10.17 16.64
C GLY A 24 -21.71 -8.69 16.34
N PHE A 25 -21.13 -8.23 15.25
CA PHE A 25 -21.76 -7.17 14.50
C PHE A 25 -22.90 -7.83 13.75
N GLU A 26 -24.13 -7.64 14.25
CA GLU A 26 -25.32 -7.77 13.43
C GLU A 26 -25.19 -6.75 12.31
N SER A 27 -24.79 -7.22 11.13
CA SER A 27 -24.90 -6.44 9.90
C SER A 27 -26.39 -6.29 9.61
N ASP A 28 -26.92 -5.09 9.78
CA ASP A 28 -28.26 -4.69 9.31
C ASP A 28 -28.43 -5.10 7.83
N PRO A 29 -29.37 -5.99 7.48
CA PRO A 29 -29.63 -6.37 6.09
C PRO A 29 -30.66 -5.40 5.47
N SER A 30 -30.42 -4.09 5.62
CA SER A 30 -31.35 -3.03 5.23
C SER A 30 -30.67 -2.03 4.28
N GLY A 31 -30.73 -2.32 2.98
CA GLY A 31 -30.96 -1.28 1.98
C GLY A 31 -29.81 -0.34 1.60
N ALA A 32 -28.74 -0.87 1.01
CA ALA A 32 -28.11 -0.27 -0.16
C ALA A 32 -27.34 -1.37 -0.87
N THR A 33 -27.78 -1.78 -2.06
CA THR A 33 -26.96 -2.61 -2.94
C THR A 33 -25.76 -1.76 -3.35
N ALA A 34 -24.71 -1.78 -2.54
CA ALA A 34 -23.42 -1.24 -2.89
C ALA A 34 -23.06 -1.86 -4.25
N PRO A 35 -22.92 -1.07 -5.33
CA PRO A 35 -22.63 -1.63 -6.65
C PRO A 35 -21.37 -2.49 -6.54
N SER A 36 -21.37 -3.63 -7.22
CA SER A 36 -20.21 -4.52 -7.25
C SER A 36 -19.02 -3.73 -7.78
N LEU A 37 -17.96 -3.64 -6.97
CA LEU A 37 -16.71 -2.99 -7.35
C LEU A 37 -15.98 -3.73 -8.49
N GLU A 38 -16.54 -4.83 -9.01
CA GLU A 38 -15.93 -5.64 -10.07
C GLU A 38 -15.67 -4.86 -11.37
N SER A 39 -16.29 -3.69 -11.60
CA SER A 39 -16.07 -2.92 -12.84
C SER A 39 -16.11 -1.40 -12.70
N GLY A 40 -16.29 -0.87 -11.50
CA GLY A 40 -16.49 0.57 -11.28
C GLY A 40 -15.30 1.28 -10.65
N THR A 41 -15.27 2.60 -10.85
CA THR A 41 -14.57 3.55 -10.00
C THR A 41 -15.10 3.50 -8.57
N VAL A 42 -14.29 4.00 -7.63
CA VAL A 42 -14.70 4.08 -6.23
C VAL A 42 -15.55 5.33 -6.03
N PRO A 43 -16.81 5.19 -5.59
CA PRO A 43 -17.65 6.36 -5.31
C PRO A 43 -17.05 7.25 -4.22
N ALA A 44 -17.25 8.57 -4.34
CA ALA A 44 -16.68 9.56 -3.41
C ALA A 44 -17.14 9.39 -1.95
N ASP A 45 -18.32 8.78 -1.72
CA ASP A 45 -18.82 8.47 -0.38
C ASP A 45 -18.10 7.28 0.30
N ARG A 46 -17.20 6.58 -0.42
CA ARG A 46 -16.45 5.43 0.10
C ARG A 46 -15.06 5.74 0.63
N TYR A 47 -14.58 6.97 0.48
CA TYR A 47 -13.32 7.43 1.06
C TYR A 47 -13.53 8.77 1.73
N ASP A 48 -12.83 8.97 2.85
CA ASP A 48 -12.85 10.23 3.57
C ASP A 48 -11.53 10.97 3.34
N CYS A 49 -11.60 12.12 2.68
CA CYS A 49 -10.45 12.96 2.41
C CYS A 49 -10.02 13.82 3.61
N SER A 50 -10.82 13.92 4.68
CA SER A 50 -10.38 14.66 5.89
C SER A 50 -9.36 13.91 6.73
N ASP A 51 -9.31 12.57 6.62
CA ASP A 51 -8.48 11.70 7.43
C ASP A 51 -7.39 10.98 6.62
N VAL A 52 -6.93 11.58 5.50
CA VAL A 52 -5.86 10.99 4.69
C VAL A 52 -4.54 10.97 5.46
N GLU A 53 -4.16 9.81 5.98
CA GLU A 53 -2.90 9.61 6.67
C GLU A 53 -1.75 9.45 5.67
N ARG A 54 -1.19 10.59 5.23
CA ARG A 54 0.05 10.63 4.46
C ARG A 54 1.22 11.03 5.36
N PRO A 55 2.33 10.27 5.40
CA PRO A 55 3.48 10.62 6.22
C PRO A 55 4.10 11.96 5.83
N GLU A 56 4.11 12.91 6.78
CA GLU A 56 4.70 14.23 6.64
C GLU A 56 5.63 14.48 7.84
N PRO A 57 6.92 14.11 7.75
CA PRO A 57 7.85 14.28 8.84
C PRO A 57 8.14 15.77 9.08
N ASP A 58 8.37 16.12 10.34
CA ASP A 58 8.88 17.44 10.70
C ASP A 58 10.21 17.72 10.00
N ARG A 59 10.46 19.00 9.72
CA ARG A 59 11.76 19.43 9.21
C ARG A 59 12.84 19.11 10.23
N LEU A 60 13.89 18.44 9.76
CA LEU A 60 15.03 18.10 10.58
C LEU A 60 16.13 19.13 10.36
N ASP A 61 16.51 19.83 11.43
CA ASP A 61 17.64 20.76 11.40
C ASP A 61 18.95 19.98 11.58
N GLY A 62 19.72 19.84 10.50
CA GLY A 62 21.05 19.23 10.54
C GLY A 62 21.62 18.99 9.16
N THR A 63 22.86 19.40 8.92
CA THR A 63 23.55 19.32 7.61
C THR A 63 23.65 17.90 7.05
N ASP A 64 23.64 16.88 7.93
CA ASP A 64 23.74 15.48 7.53
C ASP A 64 22.40 14.73 7.64
N ALA A 65 21.32 15.40 8.03
CA ALA A 65 20.02 14.76 8.21
C ALA A 65 19.44 14.35 6.85
N LEU A 66 18.84 13.17 6.80
CA LEU A 66 18.16 12.73 5.58
C LEU A 66 16.90 13.59 5.39
N GLU A 67 16.81 14.31 4.27
CA GLU A 67 15.66 15.19 3.99
C GLU A 67 14.39 14.40 3.63
N SER A 68 13.21 14.98 3.86
CA SER A 68 11.95 14.46 3.30
C SER A 68 11.93 14.55 1.78
N LEU A 69 11.16 13.69 1.12
CA LEU A 69 10.88 13.82 -0.30
C LEU A 69 9.51 14.49 -0.53
N PRO A 70 9.40 15.43 -1.46
CA PRO A 70 8.09 15.93 -1.87
C PRO A 70 7.31 14.82 -2.57
N TYR A 71 5.98 14.81 -2.36
CA TYR A 71 5.10 13.93 -3.12
C TYR A 71 4.96 14.45 -4.57
N PRO A 72 4.91 13.56 -5.57
CA PRO A 72 4.70 13.97 -6.96
C PRO A 72 3.29 14.55 -7.15
N ALA A 73 3.15 15.49 -8.09
CA ALA A 73 1.84 15.94 -8.56
C ALA A 73 1.12 14.81 -9.32
N PRO A 74 -0.22 14.73 -9.24
CA PRO A 74 -0.98 13.72 -9.96
C PRO A 74 -0.78 13.81 -11.48
N PRO A 75 -0.95 12.70 -12.21
CA PRO A 75 -0.76 12.67 -13.67
C PRO A 75 -1.65 13.66 -14.44
N SER A 76 -2.85 13.96 -13.94
CA SER A 76 -3.76 14.96 -14.51
C SER A 76 -3.14 16.36 -14.53
N GLU A 77 -2.53 16.78 -13.42
CA GLU A 77 -1.87 18.09 -13.29
C GLU A 77 -0.51 18.15 -13.99
N ALA A 78 0.24 17.04 -14.00
CA ALA A 78 1.57 16.99 -14.63
C ALA A 78 1.50 17.26 -16.15
N ASN A 79 0.38 16.92 -16.79
CA ASN A 79 0.15 17.18 -18.22
C ASN A 79 -0.43 18.57 -18.51
N ALA A 80 -0.93 19.29 -17.50
CA ALA A 80 -1.54 20.61 -17.68
C ALA A 80 -0.50 21.75 -17.86
N GLY A 81 0.75 21.52 -17.44
CA GLY A 81 1.83 22.52 -17.46
C GLY A 81 2.69 22.55 -18.73
N GLU A 82 2.49 21.61 -19.65
CA GLU A 82 3.21 21.57 -20.92
C GLU A 82 2.25 21.81 -22.08
N ASP A 83 2.49 22.88 -22.82
CA ASP A 83 1.82 23.34 -24.06
C ASP A 83 2.04 22.32 -25.22
N ARG A 84 1.96 21.02 -24.93
CA ARG A 84 2.03 19.94 -25.88
C ARG A 84 0.61 19.66 -26.32
N SER A 85 0.31 20.02 -27.58
CA SER A 85 -0.84 19.50 -28.31
C SER A 85 -1.04 18.01 -27.99
N PRO A 86 -2.27 17.56 -27.67
CA PRO A 86 -2.59 16.18 -27.28
C PRO A 86 -2.58 15.24 -28.49
N ALA A 87 -1.54 15.33 -29.32
CA ALA A 87 -1.43 14.60 -30.58
C ALA A 87 -1.10 13.11 -30.39
N ASP A 88 -0.77 12.68 -29.17
CA ASP A 88 -0.56 11.26 -28.83
C ASP A 88 -1.22 10.89 -27.49
N GLY A 89 -2.45 11.39 -27.27
CA GLY A 89 -3.35 11.04 -26.16
C GLY A 89 -3.84 9.59 -26.20
N SER A 90 -2.92 8.63 -26.32
CA SER A 90 -3.22 7.21 -26.26
C SER A 90 -3.28 6.76 -24.80
N ARG A 91 -4.34 6.03 -24.42
CA ARG A 91 -4.54 5.47 -23.07
C ARG A 91 -3.31 4.74 -22.52
N SER A 92 -2.50 4.12 -23.39
CA SER A 92 -1.24 3.47 -23.01
C SER A 92 -0.19 4.43 -22.42
N SER A 93 -0.14 5.68 -22.91
CA SER A 93 0.75 6.73 -22.39
C SER A 93 0.30 7.20 -21.00
N ALA A 94 -1.01 7.39 -20.81
CA ALA A 94 -1.60 7.71 -19.52
C ALA A 94 -1.29 6.61 -18.48
N VAL A 95 -1.57 5.34 -18.82
CA VAL A 95 -1.30 4.19 -17.94
C VAL A 95 0.21 4.05 -17.61
N TYR A 96 1.10 4.34 -18.56
CA TYR A 96 2.55 4.35 -18.30
C TYR A 96 2.93 5.48 -17.33
N GLY A 97 2.38 6.67 -17.51
CA GLY A 97 2.53 7.82 -16.60
C GLY A 97 2.10 7.49 -15.17
N VAL A 98 0.96 6.80 -15.00
CA VAL A 98 0.46 6.37 -13.69
C VAL A 98 1.47 5.46 -12.97
N SER A 99 2.08 4.50 -13.66
CA SER A 99 3.06 3.60 -13.03
C SER A 99 4.29 4.33 -12.48
N ARG A 100 4.73 5.39 -13.19
CA ARG A 100 5.85 6.23 -12.76
C ARG A 100 5.43 7.07 -11.56
N TYR A 101 4.27 7.71 -11.64
CA TYR A 101 3.68 8.48 -10.54
C TYR A 101 3.61 7.64 -9.25
N VAL A 102 2.99 6.45 -9.30
CA VAL A 102 2.85 5.54 -8.15
C VAL A 102 4.21 5.13 -7.57
N THR A 103 5.23 4.96 -8.42
CA THR A 103 6.58 4.58 -7.95
C THR A 103 7.26 5.72 -7.21
N GLU A 104 7.17 6.94 -7.73
CA GLU A 104 7.71 8.12 -7.06
C GLU A 104 6.92 8.45 -5.79
N PHE A 105 5.60 8.26 -5.81
CA PHE A 105 4.74 8.37 -4.65
C PHE A 105 5.14 7.38 -3.55
N GLU A 106 5.27 6.08 -3.85
CA GLU A 106 5.69 5.08 -2.85
C GLU A 106 7.11 5.39 -2.33
N ARG A 107 8.01 5.89 -3.18
CA ARG A 107 9.35 6.32 -2.75
C ARG A 107 9.27 7.44 -1.71
N ALA A 108 8.47 8.48 -1.97
CA ALA A 108 8.24 9.57 -1.04
C ALA A 108 7.56 9.05 0.25
N TYR A 109 6.47 8.28 0.11
CA TYR A 109 5.72 7.68 1.21
C TYR A 109 6.61 6.88 2.17
N ARG A 110 7.45 5.98 1.64
CA ARG A 110 8.32 5.12 2.46
C ARG A 110 9.47 5.88 3.10
N ARG A 111 10.04 6.88 2.42
CA ARG A 111 11.07 7.75 3.00
C ARG A 111 10.50 8.62 4.10
N ASN A 112 9.39 9.29 3.83
CA ASN A 112 8.74 10.18 4.77
C ASN A 112 8.22 9.42 6.01
N ALA A 113 7.65 8.22 5.84
CA ALA A 113 7.29 7.35 6.97
C ALA A 113 8.50 6.94 7.83
N PHE A 114 9.64 6.64 7.21
CA PHE A 114 10.85 6.29 7.94
C PHE A 114 11.41 7.51 8.69
N LEU A 115 11.39 8.69 8.08
CA LEU A 115 11.80 9.94 8.70
C LEU A 115 10.87 10.30 9.86
N ALA A 116 9.55 10.17 9.71
CA ALA A 116 8.60 10.47 10.78
C ALA A 116 8.84 9.58 12.00
N ARG A 117 9.27 8.32 11.77
CA ARG A 117 9.55 7.37 12.85
C ARG A 117 10.92 7.56 13.51
N TYR A 118 11.96 7.88 12.75
CA TYR A 118 13.36 7.85 13.23
C TYR A 118 14.02 9.23 13.29
N GLY A 119 13.39 10.26 12.74
CA GLY A 119 13.88 11.64 12.73
C GLY A 119 15.35 11.74 12.30
N SER A 120 16.13 12.44 13.11
CA SER A 120 17.57 12.66 12.89
C SER A 120 18.44 11.39 12.96
N LEU A 121 17.88 10.26 13.41
CA LEU A 121 18.58 8.96 13.37
C LEU A 121 18.48 8.30 11.99
N ALA A 122 17.53 8.69 11.15
CA ALA A 122 17.41 8.16 9.80
C ALA A 122 18.65 8.51 8.97
N ARG A 123 19.19 7.51 8.27
CA ARG A 123 20.42 7.66 7.47
C ARG A 123 20.23 7.29 6.02
N THR A 124 19.60 6.13 5.77
CA THR A 124 19.44 5.60 4.42
C THR A 124 18.02 5.10 4.26
N VAL A 125 17.37 5.51 3.18
CA VAL A 125 16.13 4.92 2.67
C VAL A 125 16.21 4.89 1.17
N THR A 126 16.28 3.69 0.60
CA THR A 126 16.37 3.49 -0.85
C THR A 126 15.32 2.48 -1.26
N LEU A 127 14.43 2.90 -2.17
CA LEU A 127 13.44 2.05 -2.81
C LEU A 127 13.89 1.74 -4.24
N HIS A 128 14.04 0.45 -4.54
CA HIS A 128 14.33 -0.04 -5.89
C HIS A 128 13.17 -0.89 -6.40
N ARG A 129 12.41 -0.35 -7.36
CA ARG A 129 11.31 -1.07 -8.01
C ARG A 129 11.86 -2.19 -8.89
N THR A 130 11.44 -3.42 -8.63
CA THR A 130 11.88 -4.62 -9.37
C THR A 130 10.86 -5.07 -10.41
N ALA A 131 9.58 -4.80 -10.20
CA ALA A 131 8.53 -5.08 -11.18
C ALA A 131 7.34 -4.14 -10.98
N TYR A 132 6.50 -4.03 -12.01
CA TYR A 132 5.21 -3.38 -11.94
C TYR A 132 4.23 -4.03 -12.91
N ARG A 133 2.94 -3.85 -12.64
CA ARG A 133 1.83 -4.26 -13.50
C ARG A 133 0.75 -3.19 -13.41
N THR A 134 0.15 -2.85 -14.54
CA THR A 134 -0.94 -1.87 -14.62
C THR A 134 -2.15 -2.49 -15.31
N ALA A 135 -3.35 -2.05 -14.92
CA ALA A 135 -4.59 -2.40 -15.60
C ALA A 135 -5.59 -1.24 -15.47
N PRO A 136 -6.20 -0.77 -16.58
CA PRO A 136 -7.32 0.14 -16.50
C PRO A 136 -8.52 -0.59 -15.86
N ILE A 137 -9.34 0.13 -15.09
CA ILE A 137 -10.59 -0.41 -14.52
C ILE A 137 -11.63 -0.61 -15.62
N ASP A 138 -11.86 0.41 -16.44
CA ASP A 138 -12.73 0.32 -17.61
C ASP A 138 -11.91 0.59 -18.89
N PRO A 139 -11.53 -0.45 -19.64
CA PRO A 139 -10.80 -0.29 -20.90
C PRO A 139 -11.67 0.26 -22.03
N SER A 140 -12.99 0.42 -21.83
CA SER A 140 -13.94 1.00 -22.79
C SER A 140 -14.52 2.34 -22.35
N GLY A 141 -14.42 2.66 -21.06
CA GLY A 141 -15.02 3.84 -20.45
C GLY A 141 -14.29 5.13 -20.77
N THR A 142 -14.83 6.23 -20.28
CA THR A 142 -14.23 7.57 -20.36
C THR A 142 -13.44 7.94 -19.11
N GLU A 143 -13.62 7.19 -18.01
CA GLU A 143 -12.94 7.45 -16.74
C GLU A 143 -11.52 6.88 -16.75
N ASP A 144 -10.54 7.71 -16.39
CA ASP A 144 -9.12 7.35 -16.31
C ASP A 144 -8.78 6.73 -14.95
N ALA A 145 -9.41 5.59 -14.65
CA ALA A 145 -9.14 4.83 -13.43
C ALA A 145 -8.22 3.64 -13.70
N VAL A 146 -7.16 3.49 -12.89
CA VAL A 146 -6.08 2.52 -13.12
C VAL A 146 -5.67 1.84 -11.82
N LEU A 147 -5.53 0.51 -11.89
CA LEU A 147 -4.83 -0.30 -10.89
C LEU A 147 -3.35 -0.39 -11.23
N VAL A 148 -2.50 -0.20 -10.21
CA VAL A 148 -1.05 -0.38 -10.32
C VAL A 148 -0.55 -1.25 -9.19
N ALA A 149 -0.03 -2.42 -9.53
CA ALA A 149 0.74 -3.23 -8.61
C ALA A 149 2.23 -2.95 -8.82
N ILE A 150 2.98 -2.75 -7.73
CA ILE A 150 4.43 -2.60 -7.75
C ILE A 150 5.08 -3.63 -6.82
N ARG A 151 6.24 -4.13 -7.24
CA ARG A 151 7.16 -4.92 -6.41
C ARG A 151 8.47 -4.16 -6.28
N TYR A 152 9.00 -4.06 -5.07
CA TYR A 152 10.23 -3.32 -4.82
C TYR A 152 11.03 -3.91 -3.64
N ASN A 153 12.31 -3.57 -3.60
CA ASN A 153 13.18 -3.79 -2.45
C ASN A 153 13.39 -2.46 -1.73
N LEU A 154 13.38 -2.49 -0.40
CA LEU A 154 13.50 -1.31 0.44
C LEU A 154 14.65 -1.48 1.42
N THR A 155 15.74 -0.76 1.17
CA THR A 155 16.89 -0.71 2.07
C THR A 155 16.73 0.47 3.02
N LYS A 156 16.81 0.20 4.32
CA LYS A 156 16.71 1.21 5.39
C LYS A 156 17.88 1.08 6.35
N GLY A 157 18.30 2.20 6.92
CA GLY A 157 19.36 2.23 7.92
C GLY A 157 19.29 3.46 8.81
N THR A 158 19.71 3.29 10.07
CA THR A 158 19.86 4.39 11.04
C THR A 158 21.33 4.66 11.33
N ARG A 159 21.62 5.81 11.94
CA ARG A 159 23.00 6.20 12.31
C ARG A 159 23.61 5.34 13.41
N GLN A 160 22.80 4.63 14.20
CA GLN A 160 23.26 3.85 15.34
C GLN A 160 24.07 2.60 14.94
N SER A 161 23.95 2.13 13.70
CA SER A 161 24.81 1.06 13.18
C SER A 161 24.90 1.08 11.66
N ILE A 162 26.12 1.26 11.15
CA ILE A 162 26.43 1.20 9.72
C ILE A 162 26.26 -0.23 9.17
N ALA A 163 26.45 -1.24 10.02
CA ALA A 163 26.31 -2.65 9.68
C ALA A 163 24.84 -3.13 9.65
N ASP A 164 23.90 -2.34 10.18
CA ASP A 164 22.48 -2.72 10.30
C ASP A 164 21.58 -2.11 9.23
N GLN A 165 22.11 -1.84 8.03
CA GLN A 165 21.22 -1.65 6.89
C GLN A 165 20.40 -2.93 6.69
N ARG A 166 19.08 -2.79 6.72
CA ARG A 166 18.15 -3.91 6.48
C ARG A 166 17.44 -3.66 5.17
N THR A 167 17.50 -4.67 4.31
CA THR A 167 16.70 -4.69 3.07
C THR A 167 15.48 -5.57 3.29
N GLU A 168 14.31 -4.96 3.16
CA GLU A 168 13.06 -5.69 2.95
C GLU A 168 12.99 -6.03 1.46
N TRP A 169 12.99 -7.32 1.15
CA TRP A 169 12.92 -7.83 -0.22
C TRP A 169 11.49 -8.10 -0.62
N ASP A 170 11.20 -7.96 -1.92
CA ASP A 170 9.93 -8.35 -2.53
C ASP A 170 8.69 -7.75 -1.88
N VAL A 171 8.80 -6.50 -1.41
CA VAL A 171 7.65 -5.75 -0.89
C VAL A 171 6.69 -5.47 -2.04
N ARG A 172 5.40 -5.73 -1.81
CA ARG A 172 4.34 -5.63 -2.82
C ARG A 172 3.22 -4.73 -2.33
N VAL A 173 2.82 -3.81 -3.19
CA VAL A 173 1.76 -2.84 -2.91
C VAL A 173 0.93 -2.68 -4.16
N VAL A 174 -0.38 -2.62 -3.98
CA VAL A 174 -1.35 -2.35 -5.03
C VAL A 174 -1.96 -0.98 -4.79
N TYR A 175 -2.11 -0.23 -5.86
CA TYR A 175 -2.69 1.10 -5.88
C TYR A 175 -3.89 1.13 -6.80
N TYR A 176 -4.88 1.93 -6.42
CA TYR A 176 -5.95 2.39 -7.29
C TYR A 176 -5.79 3.91 -7.41
N LEU A 177 -5.80 4.43 -8.63
CA LEU A 177 -5.78 5.86 -8.93
C LEU A 177 -6.96 6.17 -9.85
N ASP A 178 -7.71 7.20 -9.52
CA ASP A 178 -8.60 7.92 -10.43
C ASP A 178 -8.34 9.43 -10.35
N GLU A 179 -9.26 10.23 -10.88
CA GLU A 179 -9.15 11.69 -10.88
C GLU A 179 -9.29 12.33 -9.49
N HIS A 180 -9.82 11.60 -8.49
CA HIS A 180 -10.16 12.14 -7.17
C HIS A 180 -9.30 11.55 -6.03
N VAL A 181 -8.84 10.30 -6.14
CA VAL A 181 -8.22 9.60 -5.01
C VAL A 181 -7.12 8.63 -5.43
N LEU A 182 -6.12 8.50 -4.56
CA LEU A 182 -5.14 7.43 -4.56
C LEU A 182 -5.36 6.52 -3.35
N LEU A 183 -5.75 5.27 -3.60
CA LEU A 183 -5.89 4.24 -2.57
C LEU A 183 -4.69 3.30 -2.59
N ARG A 184 -4.19 2.94 -1.41
CA ARG A 184 -3.03 2.06 -1.22
C ARG A 184 -3.42 0.82 -0.43
N ALA A 185 -3.09 -0.36 -0.94
CA ALA A 185 -3.24 -1.62 -0.22
C ALA A 185 -1.93 -2.42 -0.24
N ARG A 186 -1.48 -2.88 0.93
CA ARG A 186 -0.27 -3.68 1.05
C ARG A 186 -0.62 -5.16 0.87
N TYR A 187 0.19 -5.87 0.08
CA TYR A 187 0.10 -7.32 -0.01
C TYR A 187 1.01 -7.97 1.03
N ASP A 188 0.42 -8.80 1.89
CA ASP A 188 1.12 -9.55 2.93
C ASP A 188 1.05 -11.08 2.71
N GLY A 189 0.68 -11.53 1.50
CA GLY A 189 0.62 -12.95 1.13
C GLY A 189 1.94 -13.50 0.54
N VAL A 190 1.86 -14.70 -0.04
CA VAL A 190 3.04 -15.47 -0.52
C VAL A 190 3.04 -15.75 -2.03
N ALA A 191 2.14 -15.15 -2.81
CA ALA A 191 2.10 -15.38 -4.26
C ALA A 191 3.42 -14.99 -4.93
N GLU A 192 3.88 -15.75 -5.92
CA GLU A 192 5.11 -15.42 -6.64
C GLU A 192 4.88 -14.29 -7.64
N GLU A 193 3.73 -14.30 -8.32
CA GLU A 193 3.35 -13.35 -9.35
C GLU A 193 2.77 -12.06 -8.80
N LEU A 194 2.88 -10.99 -9.60
CA LEU A 194 2.32 -9.69 -9.28
C LEU A 194 0.84 -9.63 -9.71
N SER A 195 -0.04 -9.50 -8.73
CA SER A 195 -1.49 -9.41 -8.89
C SER A 195 -2.03 -8.09 -8.33
N PHE A 196 -3.32 -7.85 -8.55
CA PHE A 196 -4.05 -6.73 -7.94
C PHE A 196 -4.82 -7.17 -6.68
N ASP A 197 -4.28 -8.15 -5.96
CA ASP A 197 -4.80 -8.61 -4.67
C ASP A 197 -3.85 -8.14 -3.56
N PRO A 198 -4.33 -7.52 -2.46
CA PRO A 198 -5.71 -7.07 -2.27
C PRO A 198 -6.12 -5.95 -3.23
N ASP A 199 -7.40 -5.96 -3.64
CA ASP A 199 -7.99 -4.86 -4.41
C ASP A 199 -8.08 -3.60 -3.53
N PRO A 200 -7.36 -2.50 -3.86
CA PRO A 200 -7.37 -1.29 -3.07
C PRO A 200 -8.73 -0.61 -2.98
N ARG A 201 -9.64 -0.87 -3.94
CA ARG A 201 -11.00 -0.33 -3.93
C ARG A 201 -11.86 -0.93 -2.82
N ALA A 202 -11.52 -2.14 -2.38
CA ALA A 202 -12.24 -2.85 -1.32
C ALA A 202 -11.50 -2.84 0.02
N ARG A 203 -10.15 -2.83 0.00
CA ARG A 203 -9.32 -3.03 1.20
C ARG A 203 -8.18 -2.01 1.34
N GLY A 204 -8.13 -1.01 0.46
CA GLY A 204 -7.12 0.03 0.50
C GLY A 204 -7.48 1.16 1.45
N THR A 205 -6.48 1.95 1.78
CA THR A 205 -6.63 3.19 2.56
C THR A 205 -6.30 4.37 1.65
N PRO A 206 -7.05 5.48 1.72
CA PRO A 206 -6.69 6.69 0.98
C PRO A 206 -5.34 7.22 1.47
N VAL A 207 -4.46 7.57 0.53
CA VAL A 207 -3.13 8.14 0.80
C VAL A 207 -2.89 9.47 0.08
N ALA A 208 -3.79 9.85 -0.84
CA ALA A 208 -3.91 11.20 -1.40
C ALA A 208 -5.32 11.39 -1.94
N CYS A 209 -5.83 12.62 -1.86
CA CYS A 209 -7.01 13.09 -2.60
C CYS A 209 -6.61 14.25 -3.51
N PHE A 210 -7.38 14.45 -4.59
CA PHE A 210 -7.16 15.48 -5.60
C PHE A 210 -8.45 16.30 -5.77
N ASP A 211 -8.29 17.58 -6.11
CA ASP A 211 -9.37 18.56 -6.30
C ASP A 211 -9.59 18.87 -7.79
#